data_AF-A0A2I0FHS9-F1
#
_entry.id   AF-A0A2I0FHS9-F1
#
_cell.length_a   1.000
_cell.length_b   1.000
_cell.length_c   1.000
_cell.angle_alpha   90.00
_cell.angle_beta   90.00
_cell.angle_gamma   90.00
#
_symmetry.space_group_name_H-M   'P 1'
#
loop_
_entity.id
_entity.type
_entity.pdbx_description
1 polymer ?
#
loop_
_entity_poly.entity_id
_entity_poly.type
_entity_poly.pdbx_seq_one_letter_code
_entity_poly.pdbx_strand_id
1 'polypeptide(L)' 'MNVRHYRNYKNRISKWYFVSYNFSQISGLSGFGSIELQLSGKPNLNEIEKFILENDSELKNAIVLNIVPTRKKYAHKVKR' A
#
# COMPACT_ATOMS: atom_id res chain seq x y z
N MET A 1 21.30 12.95 33.16
CA MET A 1 20.46 13.14 31.95
C MET A 1 19.77 11.82 31.62
N ASN A 2 18.45 11.76 31.79
CA ASN A 2 17.65 10.54 31.54
C ASN A 2 17.48 10.31 30.04
N VAL A 3 18.30 9.44 29.45
CA VAL A 3 18.11 8.96 28.08
C VAL A 3 16.94 7.96 28.09
N ARG A 4 15.73 8.45 27.78
CA ARG A 4 14.58 7.60 27.46
C ARG A 4 14.90 6.84 26.17
N HIS A 5 15.31 5.58 26.32
CA HIS A 5 15.41 4.63 25.22
C HIS A 5 14.01 4.41 24.63
N TYR A 6 13.69 5.11 23.53
CA TYR A 6 12.55 4.75 22.69
C TYR A 6 12.85 3.40 22.04
N ARG A 7 12.28 2.37 22.68
CA ARG A 7 12.30 0.95 22.35
C ARG A 7 12.05 0.73 20.84
N ASN A 8 13.07 0.18 20.17
CA ASN A 8 12.99 -0.67 18.97
C ASN A 8 12.04 -0.26 17.82
N TYR A 9 12.50 0.61 16.90
CA TYR A 9 11.94 0.72 15.55
C TYR A 9 12.92 0.32 14.42
N LYS A 10 14.14 -0.14 14.75
CA LYS A 10 15.19 -0.46 13.77
C LYS A 10 15.09 -1.84 13.09
N ASN A 11 14.08 -2.67 13.41
CA ASN A 11 14.04 -4.08 12.99
C ASN A 11 12.78 -4.51 12.20
N ARG A 12 12.01 -3.58 11.61
CA ARG A 12 10.95 -3.97 10.66
C ARG A 12 11.56 -4.12 9.27
N ILE A 13 11.94 -5.35 8.89
CA ILE A 13 12.29 -5.69 7.51
C ILE A 13 11.12 -5.24 6.62
N SER A 14 11.34 -4.21 5.82
CA SER A 14 10.35 -3.75 4.85
C SER A 14 10.27 -4.77 3.72
N LYS A 15 9.06 -5.19 3.39
CA LYS A 15 8.78 -6.13 2.30
C LYS A 15 7.92 -5.44 1.26
N TRP A 16 8.15 -5.79 0.00
CA TRP A 16 7.31 -5.33 -1.09
C TRP A 16 6.09 -6.22 -1.20
N TYR A 17 4.95 -5.63 -1.49
CA TYR A 17 3.68 -6.32 -1.67
C TYR A 17 3.01 -5.79 -2.94
N PHE A 18 2.48 -6.72 -3.74
CA PHE A 18 1.57 -6.42 -4.83
C PHE A 18 0.16 -6.51 -4.28
N VAL A 19 -0.58 -5.41 -4.35
CA VAL A 19 -1.95 -5.29 -3.86
C VAL A 19 -2.87 -5.17 -5.07
N SER A 20 -3.89 -6.02 -5.10
CA SER A 20 -4.98 -5.94 -6.07
C SER A 20 -6.26 -5.52 -5.36
N TYR A 21 -7.02 -4.61 -5.95
CA TYR A 21 -8.21 -4.05 -5.32
C TYR A 21 -9.31 -3.76 -6.36
N ASN A 22 -10.56 -3.88 -5.93
CA ASN A 22 -11.69 -3.30 -6.66
C ASN A 22 -11.86 -1.85 -6.21
N PHE A 23 -12.29 -0.98 -7.10
CA PHE A 23 -12.61 0.40 -6.76
C PHE A 23 -13.94 0.83 -7.36
N SER A 24 -14.54 1.84 -6.75
CA SER A 24 -15.61 2.64 -7.35
C SER A 24 -15.21 4.10 -7.31
N GLN A 25 -15.43 4.79 -8.42
CA GLN A 25 -15.17 6.21 -8.58
C GLN A 25 -16.39 7.03 -8.16
N ILE A 26 -16.14 8.31 -7.85
CA ILE A 26 -17.19 9.30 -7.59
C ILE A 26 -18.11 9.45 -8.81
N SER A 27 -17.57 9.28 -10.02
CA SER A 27 -18.31 9.27 -11.30
C SER A 27 -19.32 8.11 -11.43
N GLY A 28 -19.29 7.12 -10.54
CA GLY A 28 -20.12 5.92 -10.60
C GLY A 28 -19.50 4.76 -11.39
N LEU A 29 -18.34 4.98 -12.03
CA LEU A 29 -17.58 3.90 -12.67
C LEU A 29 -16.96 2.97 -11.62
N SER A 30 -16.88 1.69 -11.95
CA SER A 30 -16.25 0.68 -11.10
C SER A 30 -15.21 -0.07 -11.90
N GLY A 31 -14.15 -0.51 -11.23
CA GLY A 31 -13.05 -1.18 -11.90
C GLY A 31 -12.15 -1.97 -10.96
N PHE A 32 -11.07 -2.47 -11.54
CA PHE A 32 -10.02 -3.21 -10.86
C PHE A 32 -8.70 -2.45 -10.98
N GLY A 33 -8.01 -2.31 -9.86
CA GLY A 33 -6.73 -1.63 -9.74
C GLY A 33 -5.67 -2.52 -9.12
N SER A 34 -4.41 -2.13 -9.31
CA SER A 34 -3.29 -2.75 -8.61
C SER A 34 -2.24 -1.74 -8.24
N ILE A 35 -1.54 -1.97 -7.12
CA ILE A 35 -0.49 -1.09 -6.61
C ILE A 35 0.61 -1.92 -5.94
N GLU A 36 1.85 -1.49 -6.10
CA GLU A 36 2.99 -2.04 -5.35
C GLU A 36 3.31 -1.17 -4.14
N LEU A 37 3.29 -1.76 -2.95
CA LEU A 37 3.55 -1.06 -1.69
C LEU A 37 4.76 -1.67 -0.98
N GLN A 38 5.60 -0.82 -0.39
CA GLN A 38 6.62 -1.24 0.55
C GLN A 38 6.07 -1.07 1.96
N LEU A 39 5.80 -2.19 2.62
CA LEU A 39 5.18 -2.18 3.95
C LEU A 39 6.18 -2.68 5.00
N SER A 40 6.16 -2.03 6.16
CA SER A 40 6.97 -2.43 7.32
C SER A 40 6.11 -3.25 8.28
N GLY A 41 6.41 -4.54 8.42
CA GLY A 41 5.61 -5.46 9.24
C GLY A 41 4.48 -6.15 8.46
N LYS A 42 3.42 -6.55 9.17
CA LYS A 42 2.29 -7.29 8.60
C LYS A 42 1.32 -6.30 7.94
N PRO A 43 0.91 -6.51 6.67
CA PRO A 43 -0.05 -5.64 6.00
C PRO A 43 -1.42 -5.66 6.71
N ASN A 44 -2.01 -4.48 6.87
CA ASN A 44 -3.38 -4.30 7.36
C ASN A 44 -4.25 -3.82 6.19
N LEU A 45 -5.33 -4.55 5.90
CA LEU A 45 -6.21 -4.27 4.76
C LEU A 45 -6.81 -2.86 4.83
N ASN A 46 -7.34 -2.47 5.99
CA ASN A 46 -7.99 -1.18 6.17
C ASN A 46 -7.01 0.00 5.97
N GLU A 47 -5.76 -0.17 6.41
CA GLU A 47 -4.72 0.85 6.21
C GLU A 47 -4.35 0.98 4.73
N ILE A 48 -4.33 -0.13 3.99
CA ILE A 48 -4.05 -0.14 2.56
C ILE A 48 -5.21 0.46 1.75
N GLU A 49 -6.45 0.09 2.07
CA GLU A 49 -7.64 0.67 1.43
C GLU A 49 -7.71 2.18 1.67
N LYS A 50 -7.47 2.62 2.91
CA LYS A 50 -7.39 4.04 3.25
C LYS A 50 -6.26 4.73 2.49
N PHE A 51 -5.08 4.12 2.40
CA PHE A 51 -3.96 4.65 1.63
C PHE A 51 -4.33 4.83 0.14
N ILE A 52 -5.00 3.85 -0.46
CA ILE A 52 -5.46 3.92 -1.86
C ILE A 52 -6.41 5.11 -2.04
N LEU A 53 -7.39 5.27 -1.15
CA LEU A 53 -8.37 6.37 -1.21
C LEU A 53 -7.74 7.74 -0.95
N GLU A 54 -6.72 7.83 -0.09
CA GLU A 54 -6.01 9.07 0.18
C GLU A 54 -5.09 9.50 -0.99
N ASN A 55 -4.64 8.55 -1.82
CA ASN A 55 -3.75 8.82 -2.95
C ASN A 55 -4.49 9.03 -4.28
N ASP A 56 -5.77 8.65 -4.37
CA ASP A 56 -6.60 8.84 -5.54
C ASP A 56 -7.97 9.44 -5.16
N SER A 57 -8.07 10.75 -5.35
CA SER A 57 -9.26 11.54 -5.01
C SER A 57 -10.47 11.24 -5.89
N GLU A 58 -10.30 10.53 -7.02
CA GLU A 58 -11.41 10.14 -7.87
C GLU A 58 -12.14 8.90 -7.33
N LEU A 59 -11.52 8.17 -6.40
CA LEU A 59 -12.08 6.98 -5.78
C LEU A 59 -13.01 7.33 -4.62
N LYS A 60 -14.21 6.74 -4.65
CA LYS A 60 -15.17 6.75 -3.55
C LYS A 60 -14.95 5.59 -2.60
N ASN A 61 -14.57 4.43 -3.14
CA ASN A 61 -14.31 3.22 -2.36
C ASN A 61 -13.22 2.37 -3.01
N ALA A 62 -12.45 1.66 -2.18
CA ALA A 62 -11.43 0.71 -2.58
C ALA A 62 -11.51 -0.51 -1.65
N ILE A 63 -11.58 -1.71 -2.22
CA ILE A 63 -11.66 -2.97 -1.48
C ILE A 63 -10.49 -3.84 -1.91
N VAL A 64 -9.59 -4.16 -0.98
CA VAL A 64 -8.43 -4.99 -1.26
C VAL A 64 -8.87 -6.45 -1.41
N LEU A 65 -8.49 -7.06 -2.53
CA LEU A 65 -8.80 -8.44 -2.87
C LEU A 65 -7.67 -9.38 -2.50
N ASN A 66 -6.43 -8.99 -2.80
CA ASN A 66 -5.27 -9.84 -2.59
C ASN A 66 -4.02 -9.00 -2.29
N ILE A 67 -3.16 -9.55 -1.42
CA ILE A 67 -1.87 -8.98 -1.05
C ILE A 67 -0.83 -10.08 -1.17
N VAL A 68 0.06 -9.95 -2.16
CA VAL A 68 1.10 -10.95 -2.42
C VAL A 68 2.48 -10.35 -2.13
N PRO A 69 3.30 -10.95 -1.24
CA PRO A 69 4.67 -10.50 -1.05
C PRO A 69 5.47 -10.66 -2.34
N THR A 70 6.18 -9.60 -2.74
CA THR A 70 7.04 -9.56 -3.92
C THR A 70 8.50 -9.41 -3.49
N ARG A 71 9.41 -9.94 -4.31
CA ARG A 71 10.85 -9.82 -4.07
C ARG A 71 11.47 -8.52 -4.63
N LYS A 72 10.65 -7.62 -5.22
CA LYS A 72 10.97 -6.46 -6.10
C LYS A 72 12.25 -6.53 -6.96
N LYS A 73 12.07 -6.45 -8.29
CA LYS A 73 13.13 -6.00 -9.22
C LYS A 73 12.67 -5.10 -10.38
N TYR A 74 11.39 -4.71 -10.45
CA TYR A 74 10.92 -3.82 -11.52
C TYR A 74 10.46 -2.48 -10.96
N ALA A 75 11.43 -1.64 -10.60
CA ALA A 75 11.25 -0.23 -10.90
C ALA A 75 11.16 -0.16 -12.43
N HIS A 76 9.97 -0.08 -12.99
CA HIS A 76 9.85 0.41 -14.36
C HIS A 76 10.39 1.84 -14.31
N LYS A 77 11.66 1.99 -14.73
CA LYS A 77 12.16 3.25 -15.28
C LYS A 77 11.15 3.61 -16.36
N VAL A 78 10.29 4.59 -16.08
CA VAL A 78 9.66 5.38 -17.12
C VAL A 78 10.83 6.00 -17.89
N LYS A 79 11.19 5.40 -19.04
CA LYS A 79 12.06 6.09 -19.99
C LYS A 79 11.26 7.29 -20.50
N ARG A 80 11.89 8.46 -20.36
CA ARG A 80 11.45 9.74 -20.92
C ARG A 80 11.05 9.62 -22.38
#